data_AF-A0A959EB95-F1
#
_entry.id   AF-A0A959EB95-F1
#
_cell.length_a   1.000
_cell.length_b   1.000
_cell.length_c   1.000
_cell.angle_alpha   90.00
_cell.angle_beta   90.00
_cell.angle_gamma   90.00
#
_symmetry.space_group_name_H-M   'P 1'
#
loop_
_entity.id
_entity.type
_entity.pdbx_description
1 polymer ?
#
loop_
_entity_poly.entity_id
_entity_poly.type
_entity_poly.pdbx_seq_one_letter_code
_entity_poly.pdbx_strand_id
1 'polypeptide(L)'
;AGPSEEQRKKGKSYIWGKAWNEKGDTVTSRLITPEGYELTARTSLNIAQKVLDGNAPVGFQTPANAYGSGLILEIPGAIRENP
;
A
#
# COMPACT_ATOMS: atom_id res chain seq x y z
N ALA A 1 -11.12 -14.25 -16.29
CA ALA A 1 -11.97 -14.25 -15.07
C ALA A 1 -11.09 -13.90 -13.88
N GLY A 2 -11.58 -13.08 -12.94
CA GLY A 2 -10.85 -12.72 -11.72
C GLY A 2 -11.05 -13.73 -10.58
N PRO A 3 -10.35 -13.57 -9.45
CA PRO A 3 -10.51 -14.43 -8.27
C PRO A 3 -11.93 -14.35 -7.70
N SER A 4 -12.42 -15.47 -7.15
CA SER A 4 -13.69 -15.52 -6.43
C SER A 4 -13.63 -14.69 -5.15
N GLU A 5 -14.80 -14.38 -4.58
CA GLU A 5 -14.86 -13.65 -3.30
C GLU A 5 -14.12 -14.39 -2.18
N GLU A 6 -14.23 -15.72 -2.11
CA GLU A 6 -13.49 -16.53 -1.14
C GLU A 6 -11.98 -16.46 -1.35
N GLN A 7 -11.52 -16.50 -2.61
CA GLN A 7 -10.10 -16.36 -2.94
C GLN A 7 -9.58 -14.98 -2.54
N ARG A 8 -10.37 -13.92 -2.73
CA ARG A 8 -10.01 -12.57 -2.26
C ARG A 8 -9.96 -12.47 -0.74
N LYS A 9 -10.90 -13.08 -0.03
CA LYS A 9 -10.94 -13.07 1.45
C LYS A 9 -9.76 -13.81 2.09
N LYS A 10 -9.27 -14.88 1.45
CA LYS A 10 -8.15 -15.69 1.97
C LYS A 10 -6.78 -15.26 1.44
N GLY A 11 -6.75 -14.55 0.32
CA GLY A 11 -5.51 -14.12 -0.34
C GLY A 11 -4.75 -13.05 0.44
N LYS A 12 -3.43 -13.08 0.30
CA LYS A 12 -2.51 -12.04 0.76
C LYS A 12 -1.52 -11.72 -0.35
N SER A 13 -1.03 -10.49 -0.39
CA SER A 13 0.11 -10.12 -1.23
C SER A 13 1.33 -9.87 -0.36
N TYR A 14 2.50 -10.26 -0.87
CA TYR A 14 3.79 -10.07 -0.21
C TYR A 14 4.67 -9.22 -1.12
N ILE A 15 5.20 -8.14 -0.58
CA ILE A 15 6.01 -7.17 -1.30
C ILE A 15 7.36 -7.06 -0.59
N TRP A 16 8.44 -7.12 -1.37
CA TRP A 16 9.81 -6.96 -0.88
C TRP A 16 10.51 -5.90 -1.71
N GLY A 17 11.14 -4.95 -1.03
CA GLY A 17 12.03 -3.98 -1.64
C GLY A 17 13.39 -4.04 -0.96
N LYS A 18 14.47 -4.10 -1.75
CA LYS A 18 15.84 -3.96 -1.28
C LYS A 18 16.55 -2.93 -2.15
N ALA A 19 17.23 -1.99 -1.49
CA ALA A 19 18.13 -1.04 -2.13
C ALA A 19 19.53 -1.20 -1.56
N TRP A 20 20.54 -0.87 -2.35
CA TRP A 20 21.94 -0.95 -1.95
C TRP A 20 22.74 0.19 -2.57
N ASN A 21 23.92 0.49 -2.00
CA ASN A 21 24.86 1.48 -2.53
C ASN A 21 26.16 0.82 -2.98
N GLU A 22 27.07 1.61 -3.57
CA GLU A 22 28.38 1.14 -4.06
C GLU A 22 29.32 0.64 -2.95
N LYS A 23 29.08 1.06 -1.70
CA LYS A 23 29.83 0.61 -0.52
C LYS A 23 29.36 -0.76 -0.01
N GLY A 24 28.28 -1.30 -0.58
CA GLY A 24 27.69 -2.57 -0.18
C GLY A 24 26.67 -2.44 0.96
N ASP A 25 26.34 -1.23 1.42
CA ASP A 25 25.27 -1.04 2.41
C ASP A 25 23.94 -1.39 1.78
N THR A 26 23.05 -2.04 2.54
CA THR A 26 21.72 -2.43 2.05
C THR A 26 20.63 -2.04 3.02
N VAL A 27 19.49 -1.63 2.47
CA VAL A 27 18.24 -1.44 3.21
C VAL A 27 17.17 -2.34 2.61
N THR A 28 16.35 -2.93 3.46
CA THR A 28 15.27 -3.84 3.06
C THR A 28 13.98 -3.43 3.74
N SER A 29 12.86 -3.51 3.01
CA SER A 29 11.51 -3.41 3.55
C SER A 29 10.67 -4.57 3.03
N ARG A 30 9.85 -5.14 3.92
CA ARG A 30 8.85 -6.16 3.56
C ARG A 30 7.48 -5.68 3.98
N LEU A 31 6.49 -5.95 3.15
CA LEU A 31 5.11 -5.55 3.38
C LEU A 31 4.20 -6.74 3.05
N ILE A 32 3.33 -7.06 3.99
CA ILE A 32 2.21 -7.98 3.79
C ILE A 32 0.96 -7.12 3.64
N THR A 33 0.12 -7.44 2.67
CA THR A 33 -1.17 -6.77 2.47
C THR A 33 -2.30 -7.79 2.28
N PRO A 34 -3.56 -7.35 2.29
CA PRO A 34 -4.65 -8.11 1.70
C PRO A 34 -4.36 -8.52 0.25
N GLU A 35 -5.21 -9.38 -0.28
CA GLU A 35 -5.24 -9.72 -1.70
C GLU A 35 -5.27 -8.45 -2.58
N GLY A 36 -4.65 -8.51 -3.77
CA GLY A 36 -4.39 -7.34 -4.61
C GLY A 36 -5.64 -6.55 -5.04
N TYR A 37 -6.74 -7.21 -5.40
CA TYR A 37 -7.99 -6.51 -5.72
C TYR A 37 -8.63 -5.89 -4.48
N GLU A 38 -8.68 -6.64 -3.38
CA GLU A 38 -9.19 -6.11 -2.10
C GLU A 38 -8.39 -4.89 -1.64
N LEU A 39 -7.06 -4.96 -1.72
CA LEU A 39 -6.15 -3.87 -1.40
C LEU A 39 -6.42 -2.65 -2.27
N THR A 40 -6.54 -2.85 -3.59
CA THR A 40 -6.79 -1.76 -4.55
C THR A 40 -8.10 -1.05 -4.26
N ALA A 41 -9.18 -1.80 -4.04
CA ALA A 41 -10.49 -1.25 -3.72
C ALA A 41 -10.46 -0.45 -2.42
N ARG A 42 -9.90 -1.03 -1.34
CA ARG A 42 -9.81 -0.36 -0.03
C ARG A 42 -8.97 0.91 -0.08
N THR A 43 -7.80 0.86 -0.72
CA THR A 43 -6.90 2.02 -0.84
C THR A 43 -7.54 3.14 -1.65
N SER A 44 -8.26 2.81 -2.72
CA SER A 44 -8.96 3.80 -3.55
C SER A 44 -10.06 4.51 -2.75
N LEU A 45 -10.86 3.76 -1.98
CA LEU A 45 -11.92 4.34 -1.13
C LEU A 45 -11.35 5.19 0.01
N ASN A 46 -10.26 4.75 0.65
CA ASN A 46 -9.57 5.52 1.68
C ASN A 46 -9.06 6.87 1.13
N ILE A 47 -8.43 6.87 -0.04
CA ILE A 47 -7.98 8.11 -0.69
C ILE A 47 -9.16 8.99 -1.08
N ALA A 48 -10.22 8.42 -1.66
CA ALA A 48 -11.42 9.18 -2.04
C ALA A 48 -12.06 9.88 -0.83
N GLN A 49 -12.13 9.19 0.32
CA GLN A 49 -12.63 9.78 1.56
C GLN A 49 -11.76 10.96 2.02
N LYS A 50 -10.43 10.80 2.04
CA LYS A 50 -9.50 11.90 2.40
C LYS A 50 -9.67 13.12 1.49
N VAL A 51 -9.86 12.90 0.19
CA VAL A 51 -10.13 13.99 -0.78
C VAL A 51 -11.44 14.70 -0.45
N LEU A 52 -12.52 13.96 -0.17
CA LEU A 52 -13.81 14.53 0.21
C LEU A 52 -13.74 15.31 1.53
N ASP A 53 -12.86 14.89 2.45
CA ASP A 53 -12.62 15.56 3.72
C ASP A 53 -11.71 16.81 3.57
N GLY A 54 -11.32 17.18 2.35
CA GLY A 54 -10.43 18.31 2.07
C GLY A 54 -8.96 18.03 2.40
N ASN A 55 -8.61 16.78 2.70
CA ASN A 55 -7.26 16.34 3.00
C ASN A 55 -6.56 15.84 1.73
N ALA A 56 -6.43 16.70 0.73
CA ALA A 56 -5.66 16.42 -0.47
C ALA A 56 -4.91 17.68 -0.93
N PRO A 57 -3.64 17.56 -1.38
CA PRO A 57 -2.94 18.70 -1.97
C PRO A 57 -3.60 19.16 -3.27
N VAL A 58 -3.47 20.44 -3.58
CA VAL A 58 -3.96 21.00 -4.84
C VAL A 58 -3.16 20.45 -6.02
N GLY A 59 -3.86 20.16 -7.13
CA GLY A 59 -3.27 19.66 -8.36
C GLY A 59 -3.14 18.14 -8.42
N PHE A 60 -2.54 17.63 -9.49
CA PHE A 60 -2.30 16.20 -9.64
C PHE A 60 -1.24 15.72 -8.65
N GLN A 61 -1.53 14.63 -7.95
CA GLN A 61 -0.62 13.99 -7.00
C GLN A 61 -0.60 12.48 -7.19
N THR A 62 0.57 11.89 -7.02
CA THR A 62 0.65 10.46 -6.71
C THR A 62 0.29 10.24 -5.24
N PRO A 63 -0.23 9.06 -4.85
CA PRO A 63 -0.53 8.77 -3.45
C PRO A 63 0.69 8.92 -2.53
N ALA A 64 1.88 8.56 -3.01
CA ALA A 64 3.13 8.69 -2.26
C ALA A 64 3.50 10.15 -1.98
N ASN A 65 3.24 11.07 -2.92
CA ASN A 65 3.48 12.51 -2.71
C ASN A 65 2.42 13.11 -1.78
N ALA A 66 1.15 12.72 -1.91
CA ALA A 66 0.07 13.28 -1.13
C ALA A 66 0.09 12.85 0.34
N TYR A 67 0.45 11.60 0.62
CA TYR A 67 0.24 10.98 1.95
C TYR A 67 1.49 10.26 2.50
N GLY A 68 2.58 10.21 1.73
CA GLY A 68 3.80 9.54 2.12
C GLY A 68 3.70 8.01 2.16
N SER A 69 4.77 7.37 2.64
CA SER A 69 4.88 5.91 2.69
C SER A 69 4.00 5.26 3.78
N GLY A 70 3.37 6.06 4.64
CA GLY A 70 2.50 5.60 5.73
C GLY A 70 1.10 5.22 5.26
N LEU A 71 0.63 5.76 4.14
CA LEU A 71 -0.74 5.55 3.62
C LEU A 71 -1.14 4.07 3.57
N ILE A 72 -0.22 3.22 3.11
CA ILE A 72 -0.49 1.79 2.93
C ILE A 72 -0.80 1.08 4.26
N LEU A 73 -0.28 1.59 5.37
CA LEU A 73 -0.45 1.03 6.71
C LEU A 73 -1.79 1.43 7.34
N GLU A 74 -2.52 2.35 6.73
CA GLU A 74 -3.89 2.67 7.14
C GLU A 74 -4.89 1.59 6.72
N ILE A 75 -4.51 0.71 5.77
CA ILE A 75 -5.40 -0.33 5.26
C ILE A 75 -5.39 -1.54 6.21
N PRO A 76 -6.54 -1.95 6.76
CA PRO A 76 -6.59 -3.11 7.65
C PRO A 76 -6.03 -4.37 6.99
N GLY A 77 -5.07 -5.00 7.66
CA GLY A 77 -4.34 -6.18 7.15
C GLY A 77 -3.05 -5.85 6.40
N ALA A 78 -2.73 -4.57 6.19
CA ALA A 78 -1.42 -4.16 5.72
C ALA A 78 -0.44 -4.01 6.89
N ILE A 79 0.69 -4.72 6.82
CA ILE A 79 1.69 -4.76 7.89
C ILE A 79 3.07 -4.64 7.26
N ARG A 80 3.84 -3.65 7.69
CA ARG A 80 5.27 -3.57 7.39
C ARG A 80 6.00 -4.44 8.40
N GLU A 81 6.72 -5.44 7.91
CA GLU A 81 7.62 -6.19 8.77
C GLU A 81 8.83 -5.30 9.05
N ASN A 82 9.15 -5.10 10.33
CA ASN A 82 10.37 -4.41 10.70
C ASN A 82 11.58 -5.24 10.24
N PRO A 83 12.64 -4.59 9.73
CA PRO A 83 13.89 -5.25 9.38
C PRO A 83 14.58 -5.88 10.59
#